data_AF-A0AA41V014-F1
#
_entry.id   AF-A0AA41V014-F1
#
_cell.length_a   1.000
_cell.length_b   1.000
_cell.length_c   1.000
_cell.angle_alpha   90.00
_cell.angle_beta   90.00
_cell.angle_gamma   90.00
#
_symmetry.space_group_name_H-M   'P 1'
#
loop_
_entity.id
_entity.type
_entity.pdbx_description
1 polymer ?
#
loop_
_entity_poly.entity_id
_entity_poly.type
_entity_poly.pdbx_seq_one_letter_code
_entity_poly.pdbx_strand_id
1 'polypeptide(L)'
;MEMEIDHYVVLGLPSGERGAKLTDADIKKAYKTKALELHPDKRPDDPNANINFLKLTESYEILKDETQRKILDDRVQRQRQSSKLNAYLHKREGTASLPADIKVRMWLNNMGRF
;
A
#
# COMPACT_ATOMS: atom_id res chain seq x y z
N MET A 1 9.49 13.73 1.97
CA MET A 1 8.50 12.85 2.62
C MET A 1 7.75 12.13 1.53
N GLU A 2 8.15 10.90 1.18
CA GLU A 2 7.30 10.03 0.35
C GLU A 2 6.08 9.66 1.22
N MET A 3 4.97 10.35 0.99
CA MET A 3 3.70 9.90 1.54
C MET A 3 3.43 8.53 0.92
N GLU A 4 3.16 7.55 1.78
CA GLU A 4 2.85 6.17 1.43
C GLU A 4 1.47 6.15 0.73
N ILE A 5 1.44 6.61 -0.52
CA ILE A 5 0.23 6.69 -1.33
C ILE A 5 -0.07 5.27 -1.80
N ASP A 6 -1.22 4.74 -1.39
CA ASP A 6 -1.69 3.45 -1.88
C ASP A 6 -2.14 3.61 -3.35
N HIS A 7 -1.22 3.32 -4.27
CA HIS A 7 -1.46 3.40 -5.71
C HIS A 7 -2.62 2.53 -6.16
N TYR A 8 -2.86 1.38 -5.50
CA TYR A 8 -4.02 0.55 -5.82
C TYR A 8 -5.32 1.29 -5.51
N VAL A 9 -5.41 1.96 -4.36
CA VAL A 9 -6.58 2.78 -3.99
C VAL A 9 -6.77 3.96 -4.94
N VAL A 10 -5.67 4.58 -5.41
CA VAL A 10 -5.73 5.65 -6.42
C VAL A 10 -6.32 5.16 -7.74
N LEU A 11 -6.09 3.90 -8.13
CA LEU A 11 -6.76 3.28 -9.29
C LEU A 11 -8.16 2.72 -8.95
N GLY A 12 -8.55 2.71 -7.68
CA GLY A 12 -9.83 2.12 -7.23
C GLY A 12 -9.77 0.60 -7.13
N LEU A 13 -8.57 0.05 -7.05
CA LEU A 13 -8.30 -1.37 -6.92
C LEU A 13 -8.13 -1.74 -5.44
N PRO A 14 -8.47 -2.98 -5.05
CA PRO A 14 -8.26 -3.44 -3.69
C PRO A 14 -6.76 -3.66 -3.42
N SER A 15 -6.23 -3.10 -2.33
CA SER A 15 -4.84 -3.33 -1.91
C SER A 15 -4.64 -4.64 -1.14
N GLY A 16 -3.37 -5.04 -0.96
CA GLY A 16 -2.97 -6.28 -0.28
C GLY A 16 -3.01 -7.51 -1.19
N GLU A 17 -3.41 -8.68 -0.68
CA GLU A 17 -3.43 -9.94 -1.44
C GLU A 17 -4.33 -9.90 -2.69
N ARG A 18 -5.37 -9.07 -2.68
CA ARG A 18 -6.21 -8.86 -3.87
C ARG A 18 -5.48 -7.99 -4.91
N GLY A 19 -4.67 -7.03 -4.44
CA GLY A 19 -3.80 -6.19 -5.26
C GLY A 19 -2.72 -7.00 -5.97
N ALA A 20 -2.04 -7.88 -5.22
CA ALA A 20 -0.99 -8.77 -5.72
C ALA A 20 -1.49 -9.77 -6.79
N LYS A 21 -2.80 -10.10 -6.80
CA LYS A 21 -3.40 -11.02 -7.77
C LYS A 21 -3.83 -10.35 -9.09
N LEU A 22 -3.85 -9.02 -9.16
CA LEU A 22 -4.28 -8.31 -10.36
C LEU A 22 -3.27 -8.50 -11.50
N THR A 23 -3.75 -8.62 -12.73
CA THR A 23 -2.88 -8.61 -13.91
C THR A 23 -2.72 -7.19 -14.45
N ASP A 24 -1.71 -6.96 -15.28
CA ASP A 24 -1.48 -5.64 -15.90
C ASP A 24 -2.68 -5.20 -16.75
N ALA A 25 -3.41 -6.17 -17.31
CA ALA A 25 -4.66 -5.95 -18.01
C ALA A 25 -5.76 -5.38 -17.10
N ASP A 26 -5.87 -5.89 -15.87
CA ASP A 26 -6.84 -5.40 -14.88
C ASP A 26 -6.49 -3.99 -14.41
N ILE A 27 -5.20 -3.74 -14.15
CA ILE A 27 -4.68 -2.42 -13.76
C ILE A 27 -4.96 -1.40 -14.86
N LYS A 28 -4.68 -1.75 -16.13
CA LYS A 28 -4.95 -0.91 -17.30
C LYS A 28 -6.44 -0.65 -17.51
N LYS A 29 -7.29 -1.63 -17.25
CA LYS A 29 -8.75 -1.47 -17.35
C LYS A 29 -9.29 -0.52 -16.27
N ALA A 30 -8.82 -0.66 -15.04
CA ALA A 30 -9.18 0.24 -13.95
C ALA A 30 -8.70 1.68 -14.22
N TYR A 31 -7.45 1.84 -14.66
CA TYR A 31 -6.90 3.14 -15.06
C TYR A 31 -7.77 3.83 -16.13
N LYS A 32 -8.12 3.12 -17.21
CA LYS A 32 -8.98 3.67 -18.28
C LYS A 32 -10.34 4.12 -17.75
N THR A 33 -10.94 3.33 -16.85
CA THR A 33 -12.25 3.64 -16.27
C THR A 33 -12.17 4.92 -15.44
N LYS A 34 -11.20 4.99 -14.51
CA LYS A 34 -11.00 6.20 -13.69
C LYS A 34 -10.57 7.43 -14.48
N ALA A 35 -9.75 7.25 -15.52
CA ALA A 35 -9.30 8.35 -16.36
C ALA A 35 -10.48 9.03 -17.07
N LEU A 36 -11.49 8.26 -17.47
CA LEU A 36 -12.72 8.79 -18.06
C LEU A 36 -13.64 9.48 -17.04
N GLU A 37 -13.63 9.03 -15.79
CA GLU A 37 -14.42 9.62 -14.69
C GLU A 37 -13.81 10.92 -14.16
N LEU A 38 -12.47 10.99 -14.12
CA LEU A 38 -11.68 12.10 -13.61
C LEU A 38 -11.16 13.03 -14.71
N HIS A 39 -11.61 12.86 -15.95
CA HIS A 39 -11.14 13.66 -17.07
C HIS A 39 -11.50 15.15 -16.87
N PRO A 40 -10.54 16.09 -16.98
CA PRO A 40 -10.79 17.51 -16.72
C PRO A 40 -11.84 18.12 -17.66
N ASP A 41 -11.98 17.59 -18.88
CA ASP A 41 -13.02 18.00 -19.84
C ASP A 41 -14.45 17.80 -19.31
N LYS A 42 -14.68 16.77 -18.50
CA LYS A 42 -15.99 16.49 -17.88
C LYS A 42 -16.18 17.19 -16.53
N ARG A 43 -15.11 17.75 -15.97
CA ARG A 43 -15.10 18.43 -14.67
C ARG A 43 -14.35 19.76 -14.75
N PRO A 44 -14.78 20.70 -15.60
CA PRO A 44 -14.14 22.01 -15.73
C PRO A 44 -14.22 22.83 -14.43
N ASP A 45 -15.19 22.55 -13.56
CA ASP A 45 -15.42 23.25 -12.30
C ASP A 45 -14.57 22.75 -11.13
N ASP A 46 -13.91 21.59 -11.26
CA ASP A 46 -13.06 21.02 -10.21
C ASP A 46 -11.59 21.42 -10.44
N PRO A 47 -11.03 22.37 -9.67
CA PRO A 47 -9.61 22.75 -9.79
C PRO A 47 -8.67 21.58 -9.43
N ASN A 48 -9.17 20.60 -8.67
CA ASN A 48 -8.43 19.40 -8.30
C ASN A 48 -8.50 18.27 -9.34
N ALA A 49 -9.31 18.39 -10.40
CA ALA A 49 -9.42 17.37 -11.43
C ALA A 49 -8.04 17.06 -12.06
N ASN A 50 -7.27 18.11 -12.35
CA ASN A 50 -5.94 17.98 -12.91
C ASN A 50 -4.97 17.26 -11.95
N ILE A 51 -5.00 17.60 -10.66
CA ILE A 51 -4.15 16.96 -9.63
C ILE A 51 -4.52 15.47 -9.47
N ASN A 52 -5.82 15.16 -9.44
CA ASN A 52 -6.30 13.79 -9.31
C ASN A 52 -5.95 12.95 -10.54
N PHE A 53 -6.02 13.54 -11.74
CA PHE A 53 -5.61 12.89 -12.98
C PHE A 53 -4.09 12.63 -13.03
N LEU A 54 -3.29 13.59 -12.55
CA LEU A 54 -1.84 13.42 -12.45
C LEU A 54 -1.50 12.27 -11.49
N LYS A 55 -2.10 12.24 -10.30
CA LYS A 55 -1.93 11.15 -9.32
C LYS A 55 -2.33 9.78 -9.89
N LEU A 56 -3.40 9.74 -10.68
CA LEU A 56 -3.86 8.53 -11.35
C LEU A 56 -2.82 8.01 -12.36
N THR A 57 -2.26 8.92 -13.16
CA THR A 57 -1.23 8.60 -14.16
C THR A 57 0.04 8.08 -13.49
N GLU A 58 0.54 8.80 -12.48
CA GLU A 58 1.73 8.42 -11.71
C GLU A 58 1.55 7.03 -11.05
N SER A 59 0.38 6.80 -10.44
CA SER A 59 0.07 5.50 -9.83
C SER A 59 0.04 4.36 -10.85
N TYR A 60 -0.46 4.62 -12.07
CA TYR A 60 -0.44 3.63 -13.14
C TYR A 60 0.97 3.32 -13.62
N GLU A 61 1.85 4.32 -13.75
CA GLU A 61 3.24 4.10 -14.14
C GLU A 61 4.00 3.23 -13.14
N ILE A 62 3.80 3.47 -11.84
CA ILE A 62 4.41 2.69 -10.77
C ILE A 62 3.88 1.24 -10.76
N LEU A 63 2.57 1.05 -10.90
CA LEU A 63 1.97 -0.29 -10.90
C LEU A 63 2.23 -1.08 -12.18
N LYS A 64 2.52 -0.40 -13.30
CA LYS A 64 2.89 -1.02 -14.57
C LYS A 64 4.30 -1.60 -14.54
N ASP A 65 5.20 -1.05 -13.73
CA ASP A 65 6.54 -1.60 -13.55
C ASP A 65 6.50 -2.75 -12.53
N GLU A 66 6.76 -3.97 -13.02
CA GLU A 66 6.80 -5.17 -12.18
C GLU A 66 7.79 -5.06 -11.01
N THR A 67 8.89 -4.32 -11.18
CA THR A 67 9.92 -4.14 -10.15
C THR A 67 9.38 -3.28 -9.03
N GLN A 68 8.78 -2.14 -9.36
CA GLN A 68 8.18 -1.23 -8.38
C GLN A 68 7.01 -1.90 -7.68
N ARG A 69 6.20 -2.65 -8.44
CA ARG A 69 5.09 -3.42 -7.90
C ARG A 69 5.53 -4.44 -6.86
N LYS A 70 6.61 -5.20 -7.11
CA LYS A 70 7.16 -6.13 -6.12
C LYS A 70 7.60 -5.44 -4.83
N ILE A 71 8.28 -4.29 -4.95
CA ILE A 71 8.73 -3.51 -3.78
C ILE A 71 7.53 -3.04 -2.95
N LEU A 72 6.48 -2.55 -3.62
CA LEU A 72 5.22 -2.16 -2.99
C LEU A 72 4.54 -3.34 -2.29
N ASP A 73 4.41 -4.47 -2.98
CA ASP A 73 3.76 -5.66 -2.43
C ASP A 73 4.54 -6.20 -1.21
N ASP A 74 5.87 -6.24 -1.26
CA ASP A 74 6.74 -6.62 -0.14
C ASP A 74 6.58 -5.67 1.06
N ARG A 75 6.50 -4.35 0.80
CA ARG A 75 6.28 -3.34 1.84
C ARG A 75 4.91 -3.50 2.49
N VAL A 76 3.85 -3.71 1.70
CA VAL A 76 2.48 -3.92 2.19
C VAL A 76 2.39 -5.21 3.03
N GLN A 77 3.07 -6.28 2.61
CA GLN A 77 3.14 -7.52 3.40
C GLN A 77 3.85 -7.30 4.74
N ARG A 78 4.97 -6.58 4.74
CA ARG A 78 5.73 -6.26 5.96
C ARG A 78 4.93 -5.37 6.92
N GLN A 79 4.22 -4.37 6.39
CA GLN A 79 3.35 -3.49 7.16
C GLN A 79 2.22 -4.29 7.82
N ARG A 80 1.54 -5.17 7.07
CA ARG A 80 0.49 -6.07 7.60
C ARG A 80 1.01 -6.99 8.70
N GLN A 81 2.22 -7.54 8.57
CA GLN A 81 2.83 -8.38 9.60
C GLN A 81 3.03 -7.58 10.90
N SER A 82 3.53 -6.35 10.79
CA SER A 82 3.69 -5.44 11.93
C SER A 82 2.35 -5.03 12.56
N SER A 83 1.34 -4.70 11.75
CA SER A 83 0.00 -4.35 12.25
C SER A 83 -0.68 -5.52 12.95
N LYS A 84 -0.57 -6.74 12.41
CA LYS A 84 -1.06 -7.96 13.07
C LYS A 84 -0.36 -8.12 14.42
N LEU A 85 0.97 -7.99 14.46
CA LEU A 85 1.75 -8.08 15.69
C LEU A 85 1.27 -7.04 16.73
N ASN A 86 1.16 -5.76 16.35
CA ASN A 86 0.69 -4.70 17.25
C ASN A 86 -0.75 -4.93 17.73
N ALA A 87 -1.64 -5.45 16.89
CA ALA A 87 -3.00 -5.82 17.30
C ALA A 87 -3.01 -6.99 18.31
N TYR A 88 -2.10 -7.95 18.17
CA TYR A 88 -1.91 -9.01 19.18
C TYR A 88 -1.41 -8.45 20.51
N LEU A 89 -0.54 -7.43 20.47
CA LEU A 89 -0.02 -6.77 21.69
C LEU A 89 -1.13 -6.01 22.43
N HIS A 90 -1.90 -5.17 21.73
CA HIS A 90 -2.95 -4.34 22.35
C HIS A 90 -4.10 -5.17 22.95
N LYS A 91 -4.44 -6.32 22.37
CA LYS A 91 -5.46 -7.23 22.94
C LYS A 91 -5.00 -7.93 24.22
N ARG A 92 -3.70 -7.88 24.55
CA ARG A 92 -3.07 -8.57 25.68
C ARG A 92 -2.47 -7.63 26.73
N GLU A 93 -2.79 -6.34 26.69
CA GLU A 93 -2.44 -5.37 27.75
C GLU A 93 -3.27 -5.56 29.02
N GLY A 94 -3.23 -6.79 29.54
CA GLY A 94 -3.68 -7.18 30.86
C GLY A 94 -2.68 -8.10 31.59
N THR A 95 -1.72 -8.74 30.90
CA THR A 95 -0.70 -9.57 31.56
C THR A 95 0.63 -9.56 30.80
N ALA A 96 1.67 -9.07 31.47
CA ALA A 96 3.03 -9.00 30.99
C ALA A 96 3.61 -10.37 30.61
N SER A 97 3.77 -10.65 29.31
CA SER A 97 4.94 -11.32 28.72
C SER A 97 4.68 -11.63 27.24
N LEU A 98 5.53 -11.07 26.37
CA LEU A 98 5.69 -11.55 25.00
C LEU A 98 6.06 -13.04 25.03
N PRO A 99 5.48 -13.89 24.16
CA PRO A 99 5.91 -15.28 24.04
C PRO A 99 7.38 -15.33 23.61
N ALA A 100 8.11 -16.33 24.13
CA ALA A 100 9.58 -16.37 24.09
C ALA A 100 10.15 -16.31 22.66
N ASP A 101 9.41 -16.82 21.68
CA ASP A 101 9.72 -16.80 20.25
C ASP A 101 9.78 -15.38 19.68
N ILE A 102 8.90 -14.48 20.10
CA ILE A 102 8.89 -13.08 19.68
C ILE A 102 9.96 -12.28 20.43
N LYS A 103 10.19 -12.55 21.72
CA LYS A 103 11.26 -11.91 22.50
C LYS A 103 12.65 -12.18 21.94
N VAL A 104 12.95 -13.44 21.61
CA VAL A 104 14.26 -13.85 21.07
C VAL A 104 14.55 -13.12 19.75
N ARG A 105 13.53 -12.99 18.89
CA ARG A 105 13.67 -12.33 17.59
C ARG A 105 13.84 -10.80 17.71
N MET A 106 13.22 -10.17 18.72
CA MET A 106 13.41 -8.75 19.00
C MET A 106 14.74 -8.44 19.70
N TRP A 107 15.19 -9.31 20.61
CA TRP A 107 16.51 -9.21 21.26
C TRP A 107 17.64 -9.32 20.25
N LEU A 108 17.57 -10.29 19.34
CA LEU A 108 18.56 -10.49 18.26
C LEU A 108 18.65 -9.31 17.29
N ASN A 109 17.54 -8.60 17.05
CA ASN A 109 17.51 -7.47 16.10
C ASN A 109 17.91 -6.12 16.74
N ASN A 110 17.97 -6.03 18.09
CA ASN A 110 18.27 -4.80 18.83
C ASN A 110 19.60 -4.85 19.63
N MET A 111 20.28 -6.00 19.68
CA MET A 111 21.58 -6.16 20.35
C MET A 111 22.76 -6.31 19.37
N GLY A 112 22.81 -5.48 18.34
CA GLY A 112 23.94 -5.37 17.41
C GLY A 112 24.70 -4.04 17.49
N ARG A 113 24.50 -3.26 18.56
CA ARG A 113 25.15 -1.95 18.75
C ARG A 113 25.63 -1.77 20.18
N PHE A 114 26.57 -2.61 20.58
CA PHE A 114 27.58 -2.32 21.61
C PHE A 114 28.94 -2.64 21.02
#